data_AF-A0A1Z5HE20-F1
#
_entry.id   AF-A0A1Z5HE20-F1
#
_cell.length_a   1.000
_cell.length_b   1.000
_cell.length_c   1.000
_cell.angle_alpha   90.00
_cell.angle_beta   90.00
_cell.angle_gamma   90.00
#
_symmetry.space_group_name_H-M   'P 1'
#
loop_
_entity.id
_entity.type
_entity.pdbx_description
1 polymer ?
#
loop_
_entity_poly.entity_id
_entity_poly.type
_entity_poly.pdbx_seq_one_letter_code
_entity_poly.pdbx_strand_id
1 'polypeptide(L)'
;MGDGMGISTITAARIYAGQMQGKPGEENILFFEKFPYLALAKTYNTNQQTPDSAGTMTAMMTGMKTKAGIIGVGQDMIRTNCSSITGNTLTTALEHAEQIGMSTGVVSTARLTHATPAATYAHVPERNFEDDRDISIMTNATGCKDIAAQLIDLKDRYGDGLEVALGGGRKNFIRRVHGAGPENGGMGESEDGRDLTTEWLAHYPNSAYVWNQASI
;
A
#
# COMPACT_ATOMS: atom_id res chain seq x y z
N MET A 1 -10.07 -3.05 1.74
CA MET A 1 -10.25 -2.99 0.27
C MET A 1 -10.06 -4.37 -0.32
N GLY A 2 -11.04 -4.91 -1.06
CA GLY A 2 -10.91 -6.20 -1.74
C GLY A 2 -10.31 -6.03 -3.14
N ASP A 3 -9.00 -6.26 -3.28
CA ASP A 3 -8.31 -6.14 -4.57
C ASP A 3 -8.81 -7.21 -5.56
N GLY A 4 -9.23 -6.81 -6.75
CA GLY A 4 -9.84 -7.70 -7.75
C GLY A 4 -11.23 -8.28 -7.37
N MET A 5 -11.87 -7.78 -6.32
CA MET A 5 -13.14 -8.32 -5.80
C MET A 5 -14.37 -7.75 -6.54
N GLY A 6 -14.53 -8.14 -7.81
CA GLY A 6 -15.71 -7.78 -8.62
C GLY A 6 -17.00 -8.48 -8.18
N ILE A 7 -18.13 -8.12 -8.82
CA ILE A 7 -19.47 -8.67 -8.50
C ILE A 7 -19.50 -10.21 -8.59
N SER A 8 -18.86 -10.79 -9.60
CA SER A 8 -18.77 -12.25 -9.76
C SER A 8 -18.01 -12.90 -8.60
N THR A 9 -16.89 -12.32 -8.18
CA THR A 9 -16.10 -12.78 -7.03
C THR A 9 -16.92 -12.73 -5.73
N ILE A 10 -17.70 -11.66 -5.53
CA ILE A 10 -18.59 -11.51 -4.37
C ILE A 10 -19.64 -12.64 -4.35
N THR A 11 -20.35 -12.86 -5.46
CA THR A 11 -21.36 -13.92 -5.55
C THR A 11 -20.76 -15.31 -5.32
N ALA A 12 -19.59 -15.60 -5.92
CA ALA A 12 -18.90 -16.86 -5.71
C ALA A 12 -18.48 -17.05 -4.24
N ALA A 13 -17.93 -16.02 -3.60
CA ALA A 13 -17.55 -16.05 -2.19
C ALA A 13 -18.75 -16.24 -1.26
N ARG A 14 -19.90 -15.61 -1.58
CA ARG A 14 -21.16 -15.77 -0.83
C ARG A 14 -21.62 -17.23 -0.82
N ILE A 15 -21.69 -17.85 -2.00
CA ILE A 15 -22.11 -19.25 -2.16
C ILE A 15 -21.15 -20.17 -1.40
N TYR A 16 -19.84 -20.00 -1.63
CA TYR A 16 -18.81 -20.80 -0.98
C TYR A 16 -18.88 -20.69 0.55
N ALA A 17 -19.02 -19.48 1.09
CA ALA A 17 -19.12 -19.26 2.54
C ALA A 17 -20.39 -19.89 3.15
N GLY A 18 -21.50 -19.96 2.41
CA GLY A 18 -22.70 -20.67 2.85
C GLY A 18 -22.52 -22.18 2.86
N GLN A 19 -21.85 -22.73 1.85
CA GLN A 19 -21.54 -24.16 1.76
C GLN A 19 -20.57 -24.62 2.86
N MET A 20 -19.59 -23.78 3.22
CA MET A 20 -18.71 -24.01 4.38
C MET A 20 -19.46 -24.08 5.72
N GLN A 21 -20.72 -23.61 5.78
CA GLN A 21 -21.61 -23.73 6.93
C GLN A 21 -22.63 -24.88 6.80
N GLY A 22 -22.50 -25.74 5.77
CA GLY A 22 -23.43 -26.83 5.50
C GLY A 22 -24.78 -26.39 4.91
N LYS A 23 -24.88 -25.17 4.37
CA LYS A 23 -26.08 -24.64 3.69
C LYS A 23 -25.94 -24.78 2.17
N PRO A 24 -27.03 -24.63 1.38
CA PRO A 24 -26.96 -24.67 -0.08
C PRO A 24 -25.97 -23.67 -0.70
N GLY A 25 -25.91 -22.46 -0.12
CA GLY A 25 -24.93 -21.42 -0.47
C GLY A 25 -25.57 -20.12 -0.94
N GLU A 26 -26.52 -20.19 -1.85
CA GLU A 26 -27.11 -19.03 -2.55
C GLU A 26 -27.80 -18.04 -1.61
N GLU A 27 -28.48 -18.55 -0.57
CA GLU A 27 -29.19 -17.77 0.45
C GLU A 27 -28.27 -17.18 1.53
N ASN A 28 -26.96 -17.45 1.48
CA ASN A 28 -26.01 -16.88 2.43
C ASN A 28 -25.85 -15.37 2.20
N ILE A 29 -25.48 -14.61 3.24
CA ILE A 29 -25.26 -13.17 3.15
C ILE A 29 -23.90 -12.86 3.77
N LEU A 30 -22.98 -12.31 2.97
CA LEU A 30 -21.67 -11.85 3.46
C LEU A 30 -21.86 -10.63 4.37
N PHE A 31 -20.93 -10.41 5.31
CA PHE A 31 -21.06 -9.34 6.30
C PHE A 31 -21.32 -7.95 5.68
N PHE A 32 -20.58 -7.58 4.64
CA PHE A 32 -20.72 -6.28 3.97
C PHE A 32 -21.98 -6.16 3.11
N GLU A 33 -22.67 -7.26 2.80
CA GLU A 33 -23.94 -7.22 2.06
C GLU A 33 -25.11 -6.79 2.95
N LYS A 34 -24.89 -6.71 4.26
CA LYS A 34 -25.85 -6.17 5.23
C LYS A 34 -25.82 -4.64 5.30
N PHE A 35 -24.88 -3.99 4.62
CA PHE A 35 -24.81 -2.53 4.62
C PHE A 35 -26.03 -1.94 3.91
N PRO A 36 -26.61 -0.83 4.42
CA PRO A 36 -27.87 -0.29 3.89
C PRO A 36 -27.71 0.44 2.55
N TYR A 37 -26.48 0.77 2.15
CA TYR A 37 -26.18 1.53 0.94
C TYR A 37 -25.26 0.76 0.02
N LEU A 38 -25.61 0.77 -1.28
CA LEU A 38 -24.83 0.15 -2.34
C LEU A 38 -24.68 1.15 -3.48
N ALA A 39 -23.48 1.19 -4.05
CA ALA A 39 -23.19 1.97 -5.24
C ALA A 39 -22.30 1.16 -6.20
N LEU A 40 -22.38 1.49 -7.49
CA LEU A 40 -21.46 0.99 -8.50
C LEU A 40 -20.36 2.01 -8.76
N ALA A 41 -19.12 1.56 -8.89
CA ALA A 41 -17.96 2.40 -9.14
C ALA A 41 -17.41 2.17 -10.56
N LYS A 42 -17.14 3.26 -11.30
CA LYS A 42 -16.46 3.21 -12.61
C LYS A 42 -14.95 3.28 -12.42
N THR A 43 -14.24 2.19 -12.69
CA THR A 43 -12.86 2.00 -12.21
C THR A 43 -11.75 2.40 -13.19
N TYR A 44 -12.06 2.77 -14.44
CA TYR A 44 -11.04 3.12 -15.45
C TYR A 44 -9.98 4.12 -14.94
N ASN A 45 -8.72 3.95 -15.36
CA ASN A 45 -7.65 4.93 -15.17
C ASN A 45 -7.64 5.93 -16.32
N THR A 46 -6.97 7.07 -16.17
CA THR A 46 -6.97 8.14 -17.19
C THR A 46 -6.35 7.71 -18.52
N ASN A 47 -5.53 6.65 -18.53
CA ASN A 47 -4.89 6.08 -19.70
C ASN A 47 -5.30 4.62 -20.02
N GLN A 48 -6.19 3.98 -19.24
CA GLN A 48 -6.57 2.57 -19.43
C GLN A 48 -8.03 2.31 -19.05
N GLN A 49 -8.75 1.57 -19.91
CA GLN A 49 -10.12 1.14 -19.66
C GLN A 49 -10.19 0.09 -18.55
N THR A 50 -9.35 -0.95 -18.66
CA THR A 50 -9.10 -1.92 -17.58
C THR A 50 -7.97 -1.36 -16.72
N PRO A 51 -8.25 -0.94 -15.48
CA PRO A 51 -7.28 -0.24 -14.67
C PRO A 51 -6.31 -1.20 -13.96
N ASP A 52 -5.32 -0.63 -13.28
CA ASP A 52 -4.50 -1.35 -12.31
C ASP A 52 -4.79 -0.93 -10.86
N SER A 53 -4.21 -1.64 -9.89
CA SER A 53 -4.39 -1.34 -8.46
C SER A 53 -3.84 0.03 -8.06
N ALA A 54 -2.76 0.51 -8.71
CA ALA A 54 -2.11 1.78 -8.34
C ALA A 54 -3.01 2.99 -8.63
N GLY A 55 -3.50 3.10 -9.88
CA GLY A 55 -4.35 4.22 -10.25
C GLY A 55 -5.73 4.15 -9.59
N THR A 56 -6.27 2.95 -9.34
CA THR A 56 -7.58 2.80 -8.65
C THR A 56 -7.50 3.18 -7.19
N MET A 57 -6.51 2.70 -6.44
CA MET A 57 -6.37 3.08 -5.03
C MET A 57 -5.95 4.53 -4.85
N THR A 58 -5.18 5.10 -5.77
CA THR A 58 -4.94 6.55 -5.79
C THR A 58 -6.26 7.32 -5.92
N ALA A 59 -7.16 6.90 -6.83
CA ALA A 59 -8.46 7.55 -6.98
C ALA A 59 -9.32 7.45 -5.71
N MET A 60 -9.26 6.33 -5.01
CA MET A 60 -10.03 6.12 -3.78
C MET A 60 -9.47 6.90 -2.59
N MET A 61 -8.14 7.01 -2.48
CA MET A 61 -7.48 7.66 -1.37
C MET A 61 -7.34 9.18 -1.55
N THR A 62 -7.24 9.67 -2.78
CA THR A 62 -7.03 11.11 -3.05
C THR A 62 -8.25 11.81 -3.64
N GLY A 63 -9.27 11.05 -4.05
CA GLY A 63 -10.42 11.56 -4.81
C GLY A 63 -10.12 11.87 -6.28
N MET A 64 -8.88 11.71 -6.75
CA MET A 64 -8.44 12.09 -8.09
C MET A 64 -7.98 10.88 -8.89
N LYS A 65 -8.57 10.68 -10.08
CA LYS A 65 -8.12 9.63 -11.01
C LYS A 65 -6.74 9.98 -11.59
N THR A 66 -5.93 8.94 -11.79
CA THR A 66 -4.61 9.06 -12.40
C THR A 66 -4.33 7.92 -13.39
N LYS A 67 -3.12 7.88 -13.94
CA LYS A 67 -2.67 6.83 -14.89
C LYS A 67 -2.44 5.51 -14.15
N ALA A 68 -2.54 4.40 -14.87
CA ALA A 68 -2.12 3.10 -14.37
C ALA A 68 -0.60 3.07 -14.11
N GLY A 69 -0.18 2.42 -13.03
CA GLY A 69 1.23 2.24 -12.68
C GLY A 69 1.89 3.38 -11.90
N ILE A 70 1.16 4.46 -11.58
CA ILE A 70 1.64 5.58 -10.73
C ILE A 70 0.77 5.66 -9.47
N ILE A 71 1.38 6.10 -8.35
CA ILE A 71 0.75 6.06 -7.02
C ILE A 71 0.78 7.46 -6.42
N GLY A 72 -0.36 7.93 -5.90
CA GLY A 72 -0.44 9.16 -5.09
C GLY A 72 -0.10 10.45 -5.85
N VAL A 73 -0.16 10.42 -7.18
CA VAL A 73 0.30 11.51 -8.04
C VAL A 73 -0.65 11.74 -9.21
N GLY A 74 -0.74 12.99 -9.67
CA GLY A 74 -1.63 13.44 -10.73
C GLY A 74 -1.32 12.86 -12.11
N GLN A 75 -2.29 12.96 -13.01
CA GLN A 75 -2.18 12.39 -14.35
C GLN A 75 -1.09 13.03 -15.21
N ASP A 76 -0.65 14.24 -14.90
CA ASP A 76 0.40 14.95 -15.66
C ASP A 76 1.81 14.43 -15.34
N MET A 77 1.93 13.56 -14.33
CA MET A 77 3.14 12.79 -14.04
C MET A 77 3.65 12.01 -15.26
N ILE A 78 4.97 11.99 -15.43
CA ILE A 78 5.66 11.11 -16.39
C ILE A 78 6.09 9.85 -15.64
N ARG A 79 5.52 8.70 -16.01
CA ARG A 79 5.83 7.41 -15.41
C ARG A 79 7.35 7.15 -15.47
N THR A 80 7.89 6.57 -14.40
CA THR A 80 9.32 6.33 -14.13
C THR A 80 10.22 7.56 -14.00
N ASN A 81 9.75 8.77 -14.26
CA ASN A 81 10.57 9.98 -14.17
C ASN A 81 10.37 10.69 -12.82
N CYS A 82 11.32 10.54 -11.90
CA CYS A 82 11.17 11.05 -10.55
C CYS A 82 11.10 12.58 -10.47
N SER A 83 11.82 13.30 -11.33
CA SER A 83 11.80 14.77 -11.32
C SER A 83 10.41 15.34 -11.64
N SER A 84 9.55 14.55 -12.30
CA SER A 84 8.17 14.95 -12.61
C SER A 84 7.19 14.84 -11.43
N ILE A 85 7.64 14.35 -10.25
CA ILE A 85 6.83 14.35 -9.02
C ILE A 85 6.54 15.75 -8.51
N THR A 86 7.47 16.68 -8.69
CA THR A 86 7.33 18.05 -8.20
C THR A 86 6.07 18.71 -8.77
N GLY A 87 5.16 19.14 -7.88
CA GLY A 87 3.89 19.77 -8.26
C GLY A 87 2.77 18.80 -8.68
N ASN A 88 3.03 17.48 -8.66
CA ASN A 88 2.06 16.46 -9.05
C ASN A 88 1.58 15.57 -7.89
N THR A 89 2.06 15.76 -6.66
CA THR A 89 1.63 14.98 -5.50
C THR A 89 0.17 15.24 -5.15
N LEU A 90 -0.58 14.19 -4.83
CA LEU A 90 -1.96 14.24 -4.40
C LEU A 90 -2.06 13.74 -2.96
N THR A 91 -2.50 14.60 -2.04
CA THR A 91 -2.67 14.24 -0.64
C THR A 91 -3.73 13.15 -0.48
N THR A 92 -3.42 12.13 0.32
CA THR A 92 -4.34 11.01 0.58
C THR A 92 -5.25 11.32 1.77
N ALA A 93 -6.36 10.59 1.88
CA ALA A 93 -7.26 10.65 3.03
C ALA A 93 -6.57 10.21 4.34
N LEU A 94 -5.55 9.34 4.26
CA LEU A 94 -4.74 8.96 5.41
C LEU A 94 -3.86 10.13 5.84
N GLU A 95 -3.19 10.79 4.90
CA GLU A 95 -2.35 11.96 5.17
C GLU A 95 -3.18 13.13 5.71
N HIS A 96 -4.42 13.31 5.24
CA HIS A 96 -5.35 14.25 5.84
C HIS A 96 -5.73 13.90 7.27
N ALA A 97 -5.91 12.62 7.59
CA ALA A 97 -6.21 12.16 8.95
C ALA A 97 -5.03 12.42 9.90
N GLU A 98 -3.80 12.11 9.46
CA GLU A 98 -2.55 12.44 10.17
C GLU A 98 -2.43 13.94 10.46
N GLN A 99 -2.71 14.79 9.46
CA GLN A 99 -2.64 16.25 9.62
C GLN A 99 -3.60 16.81 10.67
N ILE A 100 -4.72 16.12 10.94
CA ILE A 100 -5.69 16.53 11.96
C ILE A 100 -5.52 15.75 13.28
N GLY A 101 -4.41 15.03 13.44
CA GLY A 101 -4.06 14.32 14.67
C GLY A 101 -4.91 13.07 14.94
N MET A 102 -5.44 12.43 13.90
CA MET A 102 -6.08 11.13 14.03
C MET A 102 -5.04 10.03 13.87
N SER A 103 -5.14 8.97 14.68
CA SER A 103 -4.35 7.76 14.45
C SER A 103 -4.75 7.07 13.15
N THR A 104 -3.75 6.61 12.41
CA THR A 104 -3.93 5.91 11.14
C THR A 104 -3.22 4.56 11.09
N GLY A 105 -3.68 3.71 10.17
CA GLY A 105 -3.12 2.39 10.03
C GLY A 105 -3.38 1.75 8.67
N VAL A 106 -2.45 0.90 8.26
CA VAL A 106 -2.47 0.17 7.00
C VAL A 106 -2.36 -1.32 7.30
N VAL A 107 -3.37 -2.08 6.88
CA VAL A 107 -3.40 -3.55 7.04
C VAL A 107 -3.65 -4.20 5.69
N SER A 108 -2.79 -5.15 5.33
CA SER A 108 -2.84 -5.83 4.04
C SER A 108 -2.32 -7.26 4.14
N THR A 109 -2.88 -8.16 3.32
CA THR A 109 -2.29 -9.49 3.09
C THR A 109 -1.17 -9.46 2.05
N ALA A 110 -1.03 -8.36 1.29
CA ALA A 110 0.06 -8.14 0.36
C ALA A 110 1.29 -7.55 1.08
N ARG A 111 2.33 -7.20 0.32
CA ARG A 111 3.43 -6.38 0.82
C ARG A 111 2.92 -4.99 1.19
N LEU A 112 3.41 -4.39 2.27
CA LEU A 112 3.07 -3.00 2.64
C LEU A 112 3.45 -1.99 1.54
N THR A 113 4.45 -2.33 0.73
CA THR A 113 4.92 -1.58 -0.44
C THR A 113 4.15 -1.89 -1.73
N HIS A 114 3.23 -2.86 -1.73
CA HIS A 114 2.40 -3.14 -2.90
C HIS A 114 1.48 -1.93 -3.18
N ALA A 115 1.07 -1.76 -4.44
CA ALA A 115 0.32 -0.57 -4.89
C ALA A 115 -0.90 -0.21 -4.01
N THR A 116 -1.67 -1.20 -3.58
CA THR A 116 -2.91 -0.99 -2.81
C THR A 116 -2.66 -0.34 -1.44
N PRO A 117 -1.82 -0.90 -0.56
CA PRO A 117 -1.43 -0.22 0.68
C PRO A 117 -0.57 1.03 0.42
N ALA A 118 0.37 1.00 -0.54
CA ALA A 118 1.24 2.13 -0.84
C ALA A 118 0.46 3.41 -1.23
N ALA A 119 -0.65 3.28 -1.96
CA ALA A 119 -1.51 4.39 -2.34
C ALA A 119 -2.18 5.13 -1.16
N THR A 120 -2.02 4.63 0.07
CA THR A 120 -2.45 5.34 1.26
C THR A 120 -1.41 6.34 1.78
N TYR A 121 -0.11 6.18 1.46
CA TYR A 121 0.96 6.99 2.06
C TYR A 121 2.08 7.43 1.10
N ALA A 122 2.19 6.83 -0.08
CA ALA A 122 3.31 7.03 -1.00
C ALA A 122 2.92 7.84 -2.24
N HIS A 123 3.88 8.60 -2.75
CA HIS A 123 3.81 9.32 -4.02
C HIS A 123 4.98 8.89 -4.90
N VAL A 124 4.73 8.04 -5.90
CA VAL A 124 5.77 7.51 -6.79
C VAL A 124 5.32 7.46 -8.25
N PRO A 125 6.23 7.71 -9.21
CA PRO A 125 5.93 7.65 -10.64
C PRO A 125 6.03 6.22 -11.18
N GLU A 126 6.29 5.22 -10.35
CA GLU A 126 6.32 3.81 -10.72
C GLU A 126 5.96 2.95 -9.52
N ARG A 127 4.89 2.15 -9.62
CA ARG A 127 4.40 1.29 -8.55
C ARG A 127 5.36 0.17 -8.15
N ASN A 128 6.29 -0.17 -9.03
CA ASN A 128 7.31 -1.19 -8.79
C ASN A 128 8.57 -0.63 -8.13
N PHE A 129 8.62 0.67 -7.79
CA PHE A 129 9.72 1.25 -7.02
C PHE A 129 9.52 0.97 -5.52
N GLU A 130 9.46 -0.32 -5.17
CA GLU A 130 9.07 -0.79 -3.83
C GLU A 130 10.20 -0.61 -2.80
N ASP A 131 11.45 -0.78 -3.24
CA ASP A 131 12.67 -0.58 -2.45
C ASP A 131 13.77 0.07 -3.31
N ASP A 132 14.90 0.42 -2.69
CA ASP A 132 15.97 1.20 -3.34
C ASP A 132 16.67 0.48 -4.50
N ARG A 133 16.64 -0.86 -4.59
CA ARG A 133 17.26 -1.59 -5.72
C ARG A 133 16.47 -1.38 -7.02
N ASP A 134 15.20 -1.03 -6.90
CA ASP A 134 14.31 -0.79 -8.02
C ASP A 134 14.64 0.54 -8.72
N ILE A 135 15.60 1.34 -8.20
CA ILE A 135 16.06 2.61 -8.80
C ILE A 135 16.46 2.47 -10.27
N SER A 136 16.89 1.28 -10.70
CA SER A 136 17.26 0.99 -12.09
C SER A 136 16.10 1.14 -13.10
N ILE A 137 14.85 1.07 -12.64
CA ILE A 137 13.66 1.29 -13.50
C ILE A 137 13.32 2.78 -13.66
N MET A 138 13.98 3.65 -12.89
CA MET A 138 13.67 5.06 -12.78
C MET A 138 14.60 5.91 -13.66
N THR A 139 14.08 7.07 -14.08
CA THR A 139 14.83 8.13 -14.77
C THR A 139 14.82 9.39 -13.93
N ASN A 140 15.90 10.18 -14.01
CA ASN A 140 16.11 11.38 -13.18
C ASN A 140 15.86 11.12 -11.68
N ALA A 141 16.36 9.99 -11.18
CA ALA A 141 15.98 9.45 -9.88
C ALA A 141 16.69 10.10 -8.68
N THR A 142 17.46 11.16 -8.91
CA THR A 142 18.15 11.90 -7.84
C THR A 142 17.14 12.40 -6.81
N GLY A 143 17.30 11.97 -5.55
CA GLY A 143 16.41 12.35 -4.45
C GLY A 143 15.06 11.63 -4.44
N CYS A 144 14.85 10.65 -5.32
CA CYS A 144 13.65 9.81 -5.28
C CYS A 144 13.71 8.87 -4.08
N LYS A 145 12.64 8.85 -3.29
CA LYS A 145 12.47 7.86 -2.21
C LYS A 145 11.57 6.74 -2.70
N ASP A 146 12.01 5.50 -2.49
CA ASP A 146 11.22 4.30 -2.73
C ASP A 146 10.02 4.22 -1.78
N ILE A 147 9.08 3.32 -2.09
CA ILE A 147 7.84 3.18 -1.32
C ILE A 147 8.14 2.77 0.14
N ALA A 148 9.11 1.88 0.40
CA ALA A 148 9.44 1.46 1.76
C ALA A 148 9.95 2.63 2.62
N ALA A 149 10.86 3.44 2.07
CA ALA A 149 11.35 4.65 2.73
C ALA A 149 10.21 5.65 3.00
N GLN A 150 9.30 5.86 2.04
CA GLN A 150 8.18 6.80 2.21
C GLN A 150 7.20 6.38 3.32
N LEU A 151 7.09 5.09 3.66
CA LEU A 151 6.31 4.63 4.81
C LEU A 151 6.93 5.13 6.12
N ILE A 152 8.25 5.01 6.29
CA ILE A 152 8.95 5.42 7.52
C ILE A 152 8.96 6.94 7.66
N ASP A 153 9.17 7.62 6.52
CA ASP A 153 9.27 9.08 6.45
C ASP A 153 7.90 9.77 6.54
N LEU A 154 6.80 9.03 6.73
CA LEU A 154 5.47 9.61 6.81
C LEU A 154 5.41 10.67 7.91
N LYS A 155 5.97 10.39 9.10
CA LYS A 155 6.03 11.32 10.24
C LYS A 155 6.72 12.65 9.90
N ASP A 156 7.67 12.63 8.96
CA ASP A 156 8.43 13.82 8.56
C ASP A 156 7.67 14.66 7.53
N ARG A 157 6.61 14.08 6.94
CA ARG A 157 5.74 14.71 5.93
C ARG A 157 4.38 15.11 6.50
N TYR A 158 3.82 14.29 7.39
CA TYR A 158 2.45 14.41 7.91
C TYR A 158 2.34 13.84 9.33
N GLY A 159 1.71 14.59 10.23
CA GLY A 159 1.34 14.12 11.57
C GLY A 159 2.53 13.58 12.38
N ASP A 160 2.29 12.48 13.08
CA ASP A 160 3.30 11.68 13.78
C ASP A 160 3.53 10.31 13.12
N GLY A 161 2.85 10.00 12.01
CA GLY A 161 3.07 8.80 11.21
C GLY A 161 2.16 7.63 11.61
N LEU A 162 2.27 6.51 10.90
CA LEU A 162 1.38 5.35 11.12
C LEU A 162 1.57 4.73 12.51
N GLU A 163 0.47 4.54 13.26
CA GLU A 163 0.46 3.70 14.46
C GLU A 163 0.48 2.20 14.13
N VAL A 164 -0.13 1.81 13.01
CA VAL A 164 -0.26 0.39 12.63
C VAL A 164 0.14 0.17 11.18
N ALA A 165 1.14 -0.69 10.96
CA ALA A 165 1.49 -1.20 9.65
C ALA A 165 1.61 -2.73 9.70
N LEU A 166 0.59 -3.43 9.19
CA LEU A 166 0.54 -4.90 9.20
C LEU A 166 0.43 -5.44 7.77
N GLY A 167 1.42 -6.23 7.37
CA GLY A 167 1.40 -6.93 6.09
C GLY A 167 2.71 -7.66 5.82
N GLY A 168 2.86 -8.13 4.59
CA GLY A 168 4.11 -8.74 4.13
C GLY A 168 5.14 -7.70 3.67
N GLY A 169 6.17 -8.18 2.97
CA GLY A 169 7.12 -7.30 2.27
C GLY A 169 8.37 -6.94 3.08
N ARG A 170 8.61 -7.58 4.23
CA ARG A 170 9.78 -7.38 5.09
C ARG A 170 11.09 -7.15 4.33
N LYS A 171 11.32 -7.93 3.27
CA LYS A 171 12.56 -7.88 2.48
C LYS A 171 12.87 -6.47 1.94
N ASN A 172 11.84 -5.66 1.67
CA ASN A 172 11.96 -4.29 1.17
C ASN A 172 12.35 -3.29 2.28
N PHE A 173 12.26 -3.69 3.55
CA PHE A 173 12.51 -2.83 4.72
C PHE A 173 13.81 -3.17 5.48
N ILE A 174 14.50 -4.24 5.11
CA ILE A 174 15.70 -4.71 5.80
C ILE A 174 16.88 -4.80 4.84
N ARG A 175 18.08 -4.63 5.40
CA ARG A 175 19.35 -4.65 4.67
C ARG A 175 19.55 -5.97 3.93
N ARG A 176 20.20 -5.90 2.75
CA ARG A 176 20.62 -7.06 1.95
C ARG A 176 21.81 -7.80 2.58
N VAL A 177 21.56 -8.42 3.73
CA VAL A 177 22.51 -9.25 4.48
C VAL A 177 21.91 -10.64 4.68
N HIS A 178 22.71 -11.70 4.49
CA HIS A 178 22.26 -13.06 4.73
C HIS A 178 21.93 -13.25 6.23
N GLY A 179 20.75 -13.80 6.53
CA GLY A 179 20.32 -14.01 7.91
C GLY A 179 19.51 -12.86 8.49
N ALA A 180 19.29 -11.78 7.74
CA ALA A 180 18.51 -10.62 8.20
C ALA A 180 17.02 -10.96 8.44
N GLY A 181 16.49 -12.00 7.77
CA GLY A 181 15.11 -12.45 7.96
C GLY A 181 14.94 -13.33 9.23
N PRO A 182 14.10 -12.94 10.21
CA PRO A 182 13.96 -13.66 11.47
C PRO A 182 13.24 -15.02 11.38
N GLU A 183 12.56 -15.33 10.26
CA GLU A 183 11.78 -16.57 10.10
C GLU A 183 12.58 -17.73 9.48
N ASN A 184 13.49 -17.43 8.57
CA ASN A 184 14.15 -18.43 7.74
C ASN A 184 15.60 -18.09 7.38
N GLY A 185 16.20 -17.07 8.00
CA GLY A 185 17.55 -16.60 7.64
C GLY A 185 17.64 -15.99 6.23
N GLY A 186 16.49 -15.60 5.66
CA GLY A 186 16.40 -14.95 4.35
C GLY A 186 17.19 -13.64 4.29
N MET A 187 17.38 -13.15 3.06
CA MET A 187 18.10 -11.90 2.79
C MET A 187 17.09 -10.76 2.57
N GLY A 188 17.41 -9.57 3.07
CA GLY A 188 16.75 -8.34 2.65
C GLY A 188 17.08 -7.96 1.21
N GLU A 189 16.51 -6.87 0.75
CA GLU A 189 16.69 -6.37 -0.62
C GLU A 189 17.38 -5.01 -0.65
N SER A 190 17.36 -4.27 0.45
CA SER A 190 17.86 -2.90 0.50
C SER A 190 19.39 -2.84 0.39
N GLU A 191 19.87 -2.03 -0.54
CA GLU A 191 21.29 -1.86 -0.91
C GLU A 191 21.89 -0.54 -0.36
N ASP A 192 21.06 0.40 0.07
CA ASP A 192 21.47 1.69 0.68
C ASP A 192 22.00 1.58 2.12
N GLY A 193 21.96 0.37 2.69
CA GLY A 193 22.45 0.07 4.03
C GLY A 193 21.52 0.51 5.16
N ARG A 194 20.25 0.82 4.89
CA ARG A 194 19.24 1.15 5.91
C ARG A 194 18.51 -0.09 6.41
N ASP A 195 18.16 -0.06 7.69
CA ASP A 195 17.21 -1.01 8.26
C ASP A 195 16.00 -0.21 8.71
N LEU A 196 15.01 -0.14 7.83
CA LEU A 196 13.81 0.67 8.00
C LEU A 196 12.96 0.20 9.19
N THR A 197 13.06 -1.08 9.56
CA THR A 197 12.36 -1.60 10.75
C THR A 197 12.99 -1.05 12.03
N THR A 198 14.32 -0.98 12.08
CA THR A 198 15.05 -0.40 13.21
C THR A 198 14.88 1.12 13.26
N GLU A 199 14.89 1.80 12.11
CA GLU A 199 14.63 3.25 12.04
C GLU A 199 13.23 3.59 12.57
N TRP A 200 12.21 2.82 12.18
CA TRP A 200 10.85 3.01 12.68
C TRP A 200 10.78 2.83 14.21
N LEU A 201 11.36 1.76 14.77
CA LEU A 201 11.41 1.54 16.22
C LEU A 201 12.12 2.68 16.96
N ALA A 202 13.16 3.26 16.36
CA ALA A 202 13.90 4.38 16.94
C ALA A 202 13.06 5.67 16.99
N HIS A 203 12.05 5.81 16.14
CA HIS A 203 11.15 6.97 16.14
C HIS A 203 10.09 6.90 17.25
N TYR A 204 9.71 5.69 17.69
CA TYR A 204 8.58 5.49 18.59
C TYR A 204 8.98 4.70 19.86
N PRO A 205 9.10 5.34 21.03
CA PRO A 205 9.56 4.67 22.26
C PRO A 205 8.67 3.51 22.76
N ASN A 206 7.38 3.51 22.43
CA ASN A 206 6.42 2.47 22.81
C ASN A 206 5.91 1.72 21.57
N SER A 207 6.85 1.11 20.84
CA SER A 207 6.57 0.45 19.57
C SER A 207 7.11 -0.98 19.55
N ALA A 208 6.55 -1.79 18.66
CA ALA A 208 6.94 -3.18 18.49
C ALA A 208 6.99 -3.55 17.01
N TYR A 209 8.04 -4.27 16.63
CA TYR A 209 8.14 -4.90 15.32
C TYR A 209 7.91 -6.40 15.50
N VAL A 210 6.83 -6.90 14.92
CA VAL A 210 6.38 -8.28 15.05
C VAL A 210 6.36 -8.95 13.68
N TRP A 211 6.70 -10.23 13.64
CA TRP A 211 6.78 -10.98 12.39
C TRP A 211 5.93 -12.24 12.35
N ASN A 212 5.41 -12.69 13.49
CA ASN A 212 4.61 -13.90 13.56
C ASN A 212 3.46 -13.71 14.57
N GLN A 213 2.48 -14.60 14.51
CA GLN A 213 1.27 -14.52 15.34
C GLN A 213 1.55 -14.67 16.84
N ALA A 214 2.61 -15.41 17.22
CA ALA A 214 2.97 -15.58 18.63
C ALA A 214 3.69 -14.36 19.24
N SER A 215 4.08 -13.39 18.40
CA SER A 215 4.76 -12.16 18.81
C SER A 215 3.82 -10.96 18.98
N ILE A 216 2.51 -11.13 18.75
CA ILE A 216 1.47 -10.09 18.93
C ILE A 216 0.89 -10.17 20.33
#